data_AF-A0AAY4E7H8-F1
#
_entry.id   AF-A0AAY4E7H8-F1
#
_cell.length_a   1.000
_cell.length_b   1.000
_cell.length_c   1.000
_cell.angle_alpha   90.00
_cell.angle_beta   90.00
_cell.angle_gamma   90.00
#
_symmetry.space_group_name_H-M   'P 1'
#
loop_
_entity.id
_entity.type
_entity.pdbx_description
1 polymer ?
#
loop_
_entity_poly.entity_id
_entity_poly.type
_entity_poly.pdbx_seq_one_letter_code
_entity_poly.pdbx_strand_id
1 'polypeptide(L)'
;MDGSVLLGEQEELARPILLTSRTERFITDSDKEIGVVENNASDEEKELVHRAKEECMVDVVFPGRVTKEGCCRFVCEILKCVLYQRQQLPMTYDQLVYHQKQQQPSYCPAVAKKWPLRAAGEWDWRKCHRTLQAVEEVLTHLEILFSLSLVPRVLLMLGGSVLLPKELYELNMEDVSLGTGDCSLRTSVCLRQLFRALFVADILPDARPVRLMTTTVMALAHRDCGVTGFCPKMNFRVPVRVKKQVIRLSCDRSVARAMLEHPSDWADYVWFQAPVNIKGFCK
;
A
#
# COMPACT_ATOMS: atom_id res chain seq x y z
N MET A 1 -35.37 -57.27 -21.86
CA MET A 1 -35.19 -56.14 -22.80
C MET A 1 -35.74 -54.90 -22.11
N ASP A 2 -35.32 -54.62 -20.88
CA ASP A 2 -34.05 -53.99 -20.47
C ASP A 2 -34.06 -52.51 -20.93
N GLY A 3 -34.37 -51.51 -20.10
CA GLY A 3 -34.37 -51.44 -18.64
C GLY A 3 -33.04 -50.86 -18.13
N SER A 4 -32.72 -49.62 -18.51
CA SER A 4 -31.45 -48.98 -18.15
C SER A 4 -31.49 -48.37 -16.75
N VAL A 5 -30.48 -48.74 -15.96
CA VAL A 5 -30.27 -48.45 -14.54
C VAL A 5 -29.44 -47.17 -14.34
N LEU A 6 -29.73 -46.56 -13.20
CA LEU A 6 -29.15 -45.42 -12.47
C LEU A 6 -27.62 -45.35 -12.37
N LEU A 7 -27.10 -44.12 -12.26
CA LEU A 7 -25.99 -43.59 -11.44
C LEU A 7 -25.95 -42.07 -11.73
N GLY A 8 -26.16 -41.10 -10.84
CA GLY A 8 -26.08 -41.04 -9.39
C GLY A 8 -24.72 -40.49 -8.97
N GLU A 9 -24.54 -39.16 -8.94
CA GLU A 9 -23.47 -38.42 -8.21
C GLU A 9 -23.67 -36.90 -8.44
N GLN A 10 -24.43 -36.20 -7.59
CA GLN A 10 -24.03 -35.50 -6.34
C GLN A 10 -23.21 -34.21 -6.53
N GLU A 11 -23.92 -33.14 -6.16
CA GLU A 11 -23.63 -31.72 -6.10
C GLU A 11 -22.67 -31.38 -4.95
N GLU A 12 -21.46 -30.87 -5.23
CA GLU A 12 -20.52 -30.41 -4.20
C GLU A 12 -20.43 -28.88 -4.18
N LEU A 13 -21.29 -28.30 -3.34
CA LEU A 13 -21.39 -26.89 -3.04
C LEU A 13 -20.25 -26.47 -2.08
N ALA A 14 -19.29 -25.70 -2.59
CA ALA A 14 -18.21 -25.12 -1.78
C ALA A 14 -18.78 -24.26 -0.62
N ARG A 15 -18.56 -24.71 0.62
CA ARG A 15 -18.90 -23.99 1.86
C ARG A 15 -17.73 -23.10 2.30
N PRO A 16 -17.99 -21.87 2.78
CA PRO A 16 -16.96 -20.99 3.31
C PRO A 16 -16.51 -21.44 4.72
N ILE A 17 -15.20 -21.41 4.94
CA ILE A 17 -14.56 -21.72 6.23
C ILE A 17 -14.81 -20.54 7.19
N LEU A 18 -15.69 -20.75 8.16
CA LEU A 18 -15.83 -19.93 9.37
C LEU A 18 -14.81 -20.40 10.40
N LEU A 19 -13.80 -19.59 10.70
CA LEU A 19 -12.96 -19.77 11.89
C LEU A 19 -13.70 -19.24 13.11
N THR A 20 -14.37 -20.13 13.83
CA THR A 20 -14.67 -19.95 15.25
C THR A 20 -14.06 -21.11 16.02
N SER A 21 -13.22 -20.82 17.01
CA SER A 21 -13.04 -21.68 18.19
C SER A 21 -12.31 -20.91 19.28
N ARG A 22 -13.15 -20.28 20.12
CA ARG A 22 -12.89 -20.01 21.52
C ARG A 22 -12.56 -21.34 22.20
N THR A 23 -11.35 -21.47 22.75
CA THR A 23 -10.96 -22.63 23.57
C THR A 23 -10.65 -22.13 24.97
N GLU A 24 -11.61 -22.30 25.88
CA GLU A 24 -11.38 -22.26 27.32
C GLU A 24 -10.65 -23.55 27.70
N ARG A 25 -9.50 -23.44 28.39
CA ARG A 25 -8.83 -24.59 29.01
C ARG A 25 -8.50 -24.31 30.46
N PHE A 26 -8.96 -25.24 31.29
CA PHE A 26 -8.81 -25.34 32.73
C PHE A 26 -7.34 -25.47 33.13
N ILE A 27 -6.97 -24.82 34.23
CA ILE A 27 -5.65 -24.88 34.86
C ILE A 27 -5.62 -26.10 35.77
N THR A 28 -4.70 -27.04 35.52
CA THR A 28 -4.12 -27.88 36.56
C THR A 28 -2.61 -27.86 36.43
N ASP A 29 -1.99 -27.58 37.56
CA ASP A 29 -0.57 -27.37 37.84
C ASP A 29 0.21 -28.68 37.74
N SER A 30 1.24 -28.76 36.90
CA SER A 30 2.40 -29.67 37.00
C SER A 30 3.39 -29.43 35.84
N ASP A 31 4.48 -28.75 36.19
CA ASP A 31 5.86 -28.90 35.74
C ASP A 31 6.27 -28.71 34.26
N LYS A 32 6.86 -27.53 34.05
CA LYS A 32 8.21 -27.30 33.49
C LYS A 32 8.66 -28.21 32.35
N GLU A 33 8.44 -27.74 31.13
CA GLU A 33 9.48 -27.64 30.09
C GLU A 33 9.03 -26.57 29.09
N ILE A 34 9.36 -25.31 29.38
CA ILE A 34 9.22 -24.20 28.42
C ILE A 34 10.41 -24.35 27.47
N GLY A 35 10.21 -25.14 26.42
CA GLY A 35 10.99 -25.02 25.20
C GLY A 35 10.69 -23.64 24.62
N VAL A 36 11.60 -22.70 24.83
CA VAL A 36 11.66 -21.43 24.11
C VAL A 36 11.71 -21.79 22.63
N VAL A 37 10.61 -21.60 21.92
CA VAL A 37 10.64 -21.53 20.46
C VAL A 37 11.37 -20.23 20.14
N GLU A 38 12.69 -20.31 20.09
CA GLU A 38 13.52 -19.26 19.53
C GLU A 38 13.09 -19.07 18.08
N ASN A 39 12.46 -17.93 17.81
CA ASN A 39 12.20 -17.47 16.46
C ASN A 39 13.56 -17.33 15.76
N ASN A 40 13.89 -18.30 14.91
CA ASN A 40 15.02 -18.24 13.98
C ASN A 40 14.73 -17.21 12.87
N ALA A 41 14.63 -15.93 13.23
CA ALA A 41 14.72 -14.83 12.28
C ALA A 41 16.17 -14.74 11.79
N SER A 42 16.37 -14.60 10.47
CA SER A 42 17.71 -14.44 9.91
C SER A 42 18.36 -13.16 10.46
N ASP A 43 19.68 -13.12 10.52
CA ASP A 43 20.40 -11.96 11.04
C ASP A 43 20.09 -10.68 10.24
N GLU A 44 19.81 -10.82 8.93
CA GLU A 44 19.32 -9.74 8.06
C GLU A 44 17.96 -9.17 8.51
N GLU A 45 17.02 -10.04 8.90
CA GLU A 45 15.69 -9.62 9.36
C GLU A 45 15.78 -8.89 10.71
N LYS A 46 16.67 -9.33 11.61
CA LYS A 46 16.92 -8.67 12.89
C LYS A 46 17.55 -7.28 12.71
N GLU A 47 18.48 -7.13 11.78
CA GLU A 47 19.10 -5.84 11.46
C GLU A 47 18.08 -4.84 10.87
N LEU A 48 17.23 -5.30 9.94
CA LEU A 48 16.16 -4.50 9.36
C LEU A 48 15.18 -3.99 10.44
N VAL A 49 14.78 -4.84 11.37
CA VAL A 49 13.90 -4.47 12.49
C VAL A 49 14.53 -3.41 13.39
N HIS A 50 15.82 -3.56 13.71
CA HIS A 50 16.54 -2.60 14.56
C HIS A 50 16.61 -1.22 13.90
N ARG A 51 17.05 -1.16 12.63
CA ARG A 51 17.17 0.09 11.87
C ARG A 51 15.82 0.78 11.67
N ALA A 52 14.76 0.01 11.40
CA ALA A 52 13.42 0.56 11.28
C ALA A 52 12.91 1.18 12.60
N LYS A 53 13.22 0.57 13.74
CA LYS A 53 12.81 1.07 15.06
C LYS A 53 13.59 2.32 15.50
N GLU A 54 14.89 2.36 15.24
CA GLU A 54 15.75 3.47 15.65
C GLU A 54 15.75 4.64 14.66
N GLU A 55 15.85 4.36 13.37
CA GLU A 55 16.00 5.37 12.32
C GLU A 55 14.70 5.67 11.57
N CYS A 56 13.63 4.89 11.82
CA CYS A 56 12.33 5.02 11.12
C CYS A 56 12.49 4.93 9.60
N MET A 57 13.36 4.03 9.18
CA MET A 57 13.79 3.87 7.81
C MET A 57 13.86 2.40 7.44
N VAL A 58 13.39 2.07 6.24
CA VAL A 58 13.48 0.74 5.64
C VAL A 58 14.15 0.87 4.29
N ASP A 59 15.27 0.17 4.13
CA ASP A 59 15.96 0.04 2.86
C ASP A 59 15.47 -1.22 2.13
N VAL A 60 15.05 -1.06 0.88
CA VAL A 60 14.66 -2.16 -0.01
C VAL A 60 15.57 -2.14 -1.23
N VAL A 61 16.37 -3.19 -1.36
CA VAL A 61 17.35 -3.34 -2.44
C VAL A 61 16.84 -4.37 -3.45
N PHE A 62 16.48 -3.92 -4.65
CA PHE A 62 16.08 -4.82 -5.73
C PHE A 62 17.32 -5.43 -6.41
N PRO A 63 17.31 -6.74 -6.74
CA PRO A 63 18.45 -7.42 -7.37
C PRO A 63 18.65 -7.06 -8.85
N GLY A 64 17.89 -6.10 -9.37
CA GLY A 64 17.81 -5.78 -10.79
C GLY A 64 17.09 -4.45 -11.01
N ARG A 65 17.09 -4.00 -12.26
CA ARG A 65 16.43 -2.75 -12.66
C ARG A 65 14.92 -2.89 -12.56
N VAL A 66 14.24 -1.77 -12.37
CA VAL A 66 12.77 -1.71 -12.35
C VAL A 66 12.26 -0.75 -13.42
N THR A 67 10.99 -0.88 -13.81
CA THR A 67 10.41 0.06 -14.78
C THR A 67 9.85 1.30 -14.10
N LYS A 68 9.65 2.36 -14.88
CA LYS A 68 8.99 3.59 -14.45
C LYS A 68 7.55 3.32 -13.98
N GLU A 69 6.84 2.47 -14.70
CA GLU A 69 5.51 1.99 -14.36
C GLU A 69 5.54 1.18 -13.06
N GLY A 70 6.60 0.39 -12.84
CA GLY A 70 6.84 -0.33 -11.60
C GLY A 70 6.93 0.61 -10.40
N CYS A 71 7.72 1.69 -10.51
CA CYS A 71 7.82 2.71 -9.47
C CYS A 71 6.46 3.35 -9.16
N CYS A 72 5.68 3.68 -10.19
CA CYS A 72 4.31 4.18 -10.01
C CYS A 72 3.45 3.19 -9.21
N ARG A 73 3.50 1.90 -9.58
CA ARG A 73 2.78 0.83 -8.86
C ARG A 73 3.23 0.70 -7.41
N PHE A 74 4.52 0.84 -7.10
CA PHE A 74 5.02 0.81 -5.72
C PHE A 74 4.37 1.91 -4.89
N VAL A 75 4.34 3.14 -5.41
CA VAL A 75 3.71 4.29 -4.75
C VAL A 75 2.21 4.07 -4.55
N CYS A 76 1.51 3.62 -5.59
CA CYS A 76 0.08 3.36 -5.55
C CYS A 76 -0.30 2.30 -4.51
N GLU A 77 0.44 1.19 -4.46
CA GLU A 77 0.18 0.12 -3.50
C GLU A 77 0.57 0.52 -2.07
N ILE A 78 1.68 1.25 -1.88
CA ILE A 78 2.03 1.80 -0.56
C ILE A 78 0.96 2.77 -0.07
N LEU A 79 0.43 3.66 -0.92
CA LEU A 79 -0.65 4.57 -0.55
C LEU A 79 -1.88 3.79 -0.04
N LYS A 80 -2.34 2.78 -0.79
CA LYS A 80 -3.45 1.93 -0.37
C LYS A 80 -3.17 1.24 0.96
N CYS A 81 -1.96 0.71 1.13
CA CYS A 81 -1.53 0.03 2.35
C CYS A 81 -1.54 0.99 3.55
N VAL A 82 -0.94 2.18 3.41
CA VAL A 82 -0.92 3.22 4.46
C VAL A 82 -2.35 3.63 4.83
N LEU A 83 -3.22 3.87 3.86
CA LEU A 83 -4.61 4.22 4.16
C LEU A 83 -5.35 3.13 4.96
N TYR A 84 -5.10 1.86 4.64
CA TYR A 84 -5.69 0.75 5.40
C TYR A 84 -5.08 0.59 6.79
N GLN A 85 -3.75 0.50 6.90
CA GLN A 85 -3.03 0.29 8.16
C GLN A 85 -3.23 1.45 9.14
N ARG A 86 -3.42 2.68 8.64
CA ARG A 86 -3.72 3.85 9.46
C ARG A 86 -5.21 4.05 9.72
N GLN A 87 -6.03 3.02 9.49
CA GLN A 87 -7.49 3.02 9.73
C GLN A 87 -8.23 4.16 9.02
N GLN A 88 -7.69 4.64 7.89
CA GLN A 88 -8.35 5.63 7.02
C GLN A 88 -9.35 4.96 6.07
N LEU A 89 -9.17 3.66 5.84
CA LEU A 89 -10.12 2.79 5.14
C LEU A 89 -10.53 1.63 6.08
N PRO A 90 -11.80 1.24 6.12
CA PRO A 90 -12.30 0.20 7.01
C PRO A 90 -11.98 -1.23 6.54
N MET A 91 -11.52 -1.39 5.30
CA MET A 91 -11.01 -2.62 4.71
C MET A 91 -10.05 -2.26 3.57
N THR A 92 -9.41 -3.24 2.93
CA THR A 92 -8.46 -2.94 1.86
C THR A 92 -9.17 -2.27 0.69
N TYR A 93 -8.42 -1.45 -0.07
CA TYR A 93 -8.95 -0.75 -1.23
C TYR A 93 -9.65 -1.69 -2.23
N ASP A 94 -9.04 -2.84 -2.54
CA ASP A 94 -9.60 -3.78 -3.52
C ASP A 94 -10.90 -4.44 -3.03
N GLN A 95 -11.02 -4.70 -1.72
CA GLN A 95 -12.26 -5.18 -1.11
C GLN A 95 -13.37 -4.13 -1.19
N LEU A 96 -13.05 -2.85 -0.93
CA LEU A 96 -14.01 -1.75 -1.07
C LEU A 96 -14.52 -1.61 -2.51
N VAL A 97 -13.62 -1.66 -3.50
CA VAL A 97 -13.99 -1.60 -4.93
C VAL A 97 -14.88 -2.78 -5.30
N TYR A 98 -14.56 -3.99 -4.83
CA TYR A 98 -15.37 -5.18 -5.06
C TYR A 98 -16.79 -5.02 -4.50
N HIS A 99 -16.93 -4.57 -3.25
CA HIS A 99 -18.23 -4.32 -2.65
C HIS A 99 -19.02 -3.22 -3.38
N GLN A 100 -18.37 -2.17 -3.87
CA GLN A 100 -19.03 -1.14 -4.67
C GLN A 100 -19.59 -1.67 -5.98
N LYS A 101 -18.86 -2.54 -6.67
CA LYS A 101 -19.35 -3.18 -7.90
C LYS A 101 -20.57 -4.07 -7.63
N GLN A 102 -20.60 -4.79 -6.51
CA GLN A 102 -21.77 -5.60 -6.13
C GLN A 102 -23.03 -4.78 -5.80
N GLN A 103 -22.87 -3.54 -5.35
CA GLN A 103 -24.00 -2.65 -5.03
C GLN A 103 -24.58 -1.95 -6.28
N GLN A 104 -23.89 -2.01 -7.43
CA GLN A 104 -24.42 -1.43 -8.67
C GLN A 104 -25.50 -2.34 -9.28
N PRO A 105 -26.69 -1.79 -9.62
CA PRO A 105 -27.83 -2.59 -10.10
C PRO A 105 -27.64 -3.24 -11.48
N SER A 106 -26.49 -3.04 -12.13
CA SER A 106 -26.19 -3.48 -13.50
C SER A 106 -25.42 -4.81 -13.62
N TYR A 107 -24.96 -5.43 -12.52
CA TYR A 107 -24.07 -6.60 -12.61
C TYR A 107 -24.71 -7.99 -12.46
N CYS A 108 -25.99 -8.14 -12.09
CA CYS A 108 -26.69 -9.45 -12.14
C CYS A 108 -28.22 -9.34 -11.90
N PRO A 109 -29.10 -9.84 -12.80
CA PRO A 109 -30.53 -9.92 -12.53
C PRO A 109 -30.99 -11.20 -11.79
N ALA A 110 -30.14 -12.22 -11.59
CA ALA A 110 -30.65 -13.57 -11.33
C ALA A 110 -30.40 -14.17 -9.93
N VAL A 111 -29.44 -13.69 -9.13
CA VAL A 111 -29.26 -14.18 -7.75
C VAL A 111 -28.85 -13.02 -6.87
N ALA A 112 -29.78 -12.10 -6.63
CA ALA A 112 -29.70 -11.21 -5.49
C ALA A 112 -29.84 -12.04 -4.21
N LYS A 113 -28.79 -12.76 -3.83
CA LYS A 113 -28.51 -13.02 -2.42
C LYS A 113 -28.29 -11.64 -1.82
N LYS A 114 -29.40 -11.00 -1.44
CA LYS A 114 -29.43 -9.89 -0.50
C LYS A 114 -28.61 -10.38 0.68
N TRP A 115 -27.33 -10.00 0.73
CA TRP A 115 -26.65 -9.93 2.00
C TRP A 115 -27.60 -9.19 2.94
N PRO A 116 -27.82 -9.64 4.19
CA PRO A 116 -28.79 -9.03 5.07
C PRO A 116 -28.37 -7.59 5.38
N LEU A 117 -28.80 -6.66 4.52
CA LEU A 117 -28.56 -5.22 4.54
C LEU A 117 -29.25 -4.53 5.74
N ARG A 118 -29.76 -5.33 6.69
CA ARG A 118 -30.39 -4.86 7.93
C ARG A 118 -29.60 -5.19 9.18
N ALA A 119 -28.44 -5.87 9.07
CA ALA A 119 -27.65 -6.30 10.23
C ALA A 119 -26.24 -5.69 10.32
N ALA A 120 -25.81 -4.88 9.35
CA ALA A 120 -24.59 -4.09 9.46
C ALA A 120 -24.99 -2.64 9.77
N GLY A 121 -24.53 -2.11 10.90
CA GLY A 121 -24.73 -0.71 11.29
C GLY A 121 -24.51 0.24 10.10
N GLU A 122 -25.35 1.26 10.04
CA GLU A 122 -25.55 2.23 8.96
C GLU A 122 -24.23 2.73 8.34
N TRP A 123 -23.67 1.95 7.41
CA TRP A 123 -22.46 2.31 6.71
C TRP A 123 -22.77 3.51 5.82
N ASP A 124 -22.04 4.61 5.99
CA ASP A 124 -22.20 5.80 5.14
C ASP A 124 -21.60 5.52 3.75
N TRP A 125 -22.39 4.86 2.91
CA TRP A 125 -21.98 4.45 1.57
C TRP A 125 -21.68 5.66 0.67
N ARG A 126 -22.26 6.83 0.98
CA ARG A 126 -21.95 8.08 0.28
C ARG A 126 -20.53 8.55 0.60
N LYS A 127 -20.10 8.47 1.87
CA LYS A 127 -18.69 8.72 2.25
C LYS A 127 -17.75 7.71 1.60
N CYS A 128 -18.10 6.43 1.63
CA CYS A 128 -17.33 5.37 0.97
C CYS A 128 -17.06 5.70 -0.50
N HIS A 129 -18.11 6.01 -1.26
CA HIS A 129 -18.01 6.35 -2.68
C HIS A 129 -17.15 7.60 -2.92
N ARG A 130 -17.32 8.65 -2.12
CA ARG A 130 -16.51 9.88 -2.24
C ARG A 130 -15.04 9.64 -1.93
N THR A 131 -14.73 8.85 -0.89
CA THR A 131 -13.34 8.51 -0.55
C THR A 131 -12.71 7.65 -1.63
N LEU A 132 -13.41 6.64 -2.15
CA LEU A 132 -12.90 5.80 -3.24
C LEU A 132 -12.64 6.60 -4.51
N GLN A 133 -13.56 7.50 -4.88
CA GLN A 133 -13.36 8.40 -6.01
C GLN A 133 -12.11 9.28 -5.81
N ALA A 134 -11.90 9.83 -4.62
CA ALA A 134 -10.70 10.62 -4.33
C ALA A 134 -9.41 9.78 -4.41
N VAL A 135 -9.45 8.51 -3.95
CA VAL A 135 -8.31 7.60 -4.10
C VAL A 135 -8.05 7.29 -5.58
N GLU A 136 -9.07 6.91 -6.35
CA GLU A 136 -8.97 6.64 -7.80
C GLU A 136 -8.42 7.84 -8.57
N GLU A 137 -8.89 9.05 -8.25
CA GLU A 137 -8.41 10.28 -8.86
C GLU A 137 -6.92 10.52 -8.58
N VAL A 138 -6.47 10.34 -7.33
CA VAL A 138 -5.05 10.46 -6.97
C VAL A 138 -4.21 9.40 -7.68
N LEU A 139 -4.66 8.15 -7.71
CA LEU A 139 -3.95 7.06 -8.40
C LEU A 139 -3.81 7.35 -9.90
N THR A 140 -4.88 7.82 -10.55
CA THR A 140 -4.87 8.16 -11.98
C THR A 140 -3.90 9.30 -12.28
N HIS A 141 -3.92 10.37 -11.47
CA HIS A 141 -2.99 11.48 -11.66
C HIS A 141 -1.54 11.09 -11.38
N LEU A 142 -1.29 10.16 -10.44
CA LEU A 142 0.05 9.60 -10.23
C LEU A 142 0.51 8.84 -11.48
N GLU A 143 -0.33 8.00 -12.07
CA GLU A 143 0.01 7.30 -13.32
C GLU A 143 0.37 8.28 -14.45
N ILE A 144 -0.41 9.35 -14.62
CA ILE A 144 -0.11 10.43 -15.59
C ILE A 144 1.24 11.09 -15.26
N LEU A 145 1.48 11.50 -14.01
CA LEU A 145 2.74 12.15 -13.62
C LEU A 145 3.94 11.25 -13.88
N PHE A 146 3.85 9.97 -13.50
CA PHE A 146 4.87 8.97 -13.75
C PHE A 146 5.01 8.66 -15.24
N SER A 147 4.04 8.90 -16.11
CA SER A 147 4.26 8.82 -17.56
C SER A 147 5.05 10.01 -18.10
N LEU A 148 4.89 11.20 -17.52
CA LEU A 148 5.46 12.46 -18.00
C LEU A 148 6.85 12.78 -17.45
N SER A 149 7.17 12.38 -16.22
CA SER A 149 8.43 12.73 -15.55
C SER A 149 9.00 11.58 -14.73
N LEU A 150 10.29 11.65 -14.40
CA LEU A 150 10.84 10.83 -13.33
C LEU A 150 10.32 11.36 -12.00
N VAL A 151 10.11 10.47 -11.04
CA VAL A 151 9.61 10.83 -9.71
C VAL A 151 10.57 10.26 -8.67
N PRO A 152 11.62 11.01 -8.27
CA PRO A 152 12.58 10.53 -7.29
C PRO A 152 12.00 10.35 -5.90
N ARG A 153 11.02 11.18 -5.50
CA ARG A 153 10.48 11.17 -4.13
C ARG A 153 8.98 11.41 -4.09
N VAL A 154 8.28 10.70 -3.21
CA VAL A 154 6.85 10.87 -2.94
C VAL A 154 6.62 11.00 -1.43
N LEU A 155 5.75 11.92 -1.02
CA LEU A 155 5.34 12.14 0.36
C LEU A 155 3.87 11.80 0.53
N LEU A 156 3.56 11.02 1.55
CA LEU A 156 2.21 10.78 2.05
C LEU A 156 2.09 11.44 3.41
N MET A 157 1.24 12.48 3.49
CA MET A 157 1.05 13.26 4.71
C MET A 157 -0.35 13.01 5.25
N LEU A 158 -0.43 12.57 6.51
CA LEU A 158 -1.71 12.30 7.17
C LEU A 158 -1.96 13.33 8.26
N GLY A 159 -3.14 13.96 8.19
CA GLY A 159 -3.64 14.92 9.16
C GLY A 159 -2.84 16.22 9.22
N GLY A 160 -3.34 17.19 10.00
CA GLY A 160 -2.67 18.48 10.16
C GLY A 160 -2.69 19.31 8.87
N SER A 161 -1.61 20.06 8.63
CA SER A 161 -1.39 20.82 7.40
C SER A 161 -0.18 20.28 6.65
N VAL A 162 -0.03 20.67 5.38
CA VAL A 162 1.14 20.29 4.56
C VAL A 162 2.48 20.70 5.20
N LEU A 163 2.50 21.78 6.00
CA LEU A 163 3.71 22.24 6.71
C LEU A 163 3.98 21.49 8.02
N LEU A 164 2.93 20.96 8.65
CA LEU A 164 3.02 20.26 9.92
C LEU A 164 2.01 19.10 9.96
N PRO A 165 2.29 18.02 9.19
CA PRO A 165 1.44 16.85 9.20
C PRO A 165 1.55 16.12 10.55
N LYS A 166 0.55 15.31 10.88
CA LYS A 166 0.64 14.45 12.07
C LYS A 166 1.56 13.27 11.83
N GLU A 167 1.52 12.73 10.62
CA GLU A 167 2.38 11.63 10.18
C GLU A 167 2.89 11.91 8.77
N LEU A 168 4.14 11.53 8.50
CA LEU A 168 4.80 11.75 7.22
C LEU A 168 5.50 10.46 6.80
N TYR A 169 5.12 9.93 5.64
CA TYR A 169 5.78 8.81 4.98
C TYR A 169 6.47 9.34 3.73
N GLU A 170 7.73 9.00 3.56
CA GLU A 170 8.52 9.34 2.37
C GLU A 170 8.95 8.07 1.66
N LEU A 171 8.66 8.01 0.37
CA LEU A 171 9.17 7.00 -0.54
C LEU A 171 10.31 7.66 -1.31
N ASN A 172 11.55 7.22 -1.07
CA ASN A 172 12.73 7.68 -1.80
C ASN A 172 13.11 6.63 -2.85
N MET A 173 13.16 7.06 -4.11
CA MET A 173 13.49 6.27 -5.30
C MET A 173 14.65 6.89 -6.10
N GLU A 174 15.43 7.79 -5.50
CA GLU A 174 16.58 8.45 -6.15
C GLU A 174 17.63 7.44 -6.62
N ASP A 175 17.83 6.37 -5.83
CA ASP A 175 18.83 5.32 -6.09
C ASP A 175 18.27 4.14 -6.93
N VAL A 176 17.07 4.29 -7.50
CA VAL A 176 16.46 3.25 -8.32
C VAL A 176 17.01 3.30 -9.74
N SER A 177 17.58 2.18 -10.19
CA SER A 177 18.01 2.03 -11.58
C SER A 177 16.84 1.62 -12.48
N LEU A 178 16.52 2.47 -13.44
CA LEU A 178 15.44 2.21 -14.39
C LEU A 178 15.90 1.31 -15.54
N GLY A 179 15.06 0.32 -15.87
CA GLY A 179 15.23 -0.59 -16.99
C GLY A 179 14.05 -0.53 -17.94
N THR A 180 14.29 -0.87 -19.20
CA THR A 180 13.25 -1.01 -20.22
C THR A 180 12.83 -2.48 -20.35
N GLY A 181 11.52 -2.73 -20.39
CA GLY A 181 10.88 -4.02 -20.71
C GLY A 181 11.65 -5.27 -20.26
N ASP A 182 12.39 -5.87 -21.19
CA ASP A 182 13.05 -7.17 -21.01
C ASP A 182 14.27 -7.13 -20.06
N CYS A 183 14.83 -5.95 -19.79
CA CYS A 183 15.95 -5.75 -18.88
C CYS A 183 15.51 -5.40 -17.44
N SER A 184 14.21 -5.51 -17.15
CA SER A 184 13.61 -5.10 -15.88
C SER A 184 12.98 -6.27 -15.12
N LEU A 185 13.03 -6.18 -13.80
CA LEU A 185 12.33 -7.10 -12.92
C LEU A 185 10.83 -6.95 -13.07
N ARG A 186 10.11 -8.09 -12.97
CA ARG A 186 8.65 -8.09 -12.92
C ARG A 186 8.17 -7.31 -11.69
N THR A 187 7.31 -6.31 -11.90
CA THR A 187 6.74 -5.46 -10.84
C THR A 187 6.15 -6.25 -9.68
N SER A 188 5.51 -7.40 -9.96
CA SER A 188 4.92 -8.23 -8.91
C SER A 188 5.95 -8.86 -7.96
N VAL A 189 7.16 -9.19 -8.45
CA VAL A 189 8.27 -9.68 -7.62
C VAL A 189 8.76 -8.57 -6.70
N CYS A 190 8.99 -7.38 -7.26
CA CYS A 190 9.44 -6.22 -6.50
C CYS A 190 8.42 -5.80 -5.43
N LEU A 191 7.11 -5.80 -5.75
CA LEU A 191 6.05 -5.51 -4.78
C LEU A 191 6.03 -6.50 -3.62
N ARG A 192 6.20 -7.81 -3.89
CA ARG A 192 6.27 -8.80 -2.81
C ARG A 192 7.48 -8.59 -1.91
N GLN A 193 8.65 -8.31 -2.51
CA GLN A 193 9.86 -8.02 -1.74
C GLN A 193 9.68 -6.75 -0.89
N LEU A 194 9.14 -5.69 -1.49
CA LEU A 194 8.84 -4.43 -0.83
C LEU A 194 7.92 -4.64 0.37
N PHE A 195 6.74 -5.27 0.18
CA PHE A 195 5.81 -5.48 1.29
C PHE A 195 6.32 -6.47 2.33
N ARG A 196 7.15 -7.46 1.95
CA ARG A 196 7.85 -8.31 2.93
C ARG A 196 8.79 -7.47 3.80
N ALA A 197 9.60 -6.59 3.21
CA ALA A 197 10.50 -5.73 3.96
C ALA A 197 9.74 -4.77 4.89
N LEU A 198 8.67 -4.14 4.40
CA LEU A 198 7.82 -3.25 5.21
C LEU A 198 7.14 -4.00 6.36
N PHE A 199 6.69 -5.24 6.13
CA PHE A 199 6.07 -6.08 7.15
C PHE A 199 7.07 -6.50 8.23
N VAL A 200 8.26 -6.97 7.84
CA VAL A 200 9.32 -7.35 8.79
C VAL A 200 9.77 -6.15 9.61
N ALA A 201 9.98 -5.01 8.97
CA ALA A 201 10.41 -3.79 9.62
C ALA A 201 9.36 -3.15 10.55
N ASP A 202 8.09 -3.56 10.43
CA ASP A 202 6.96 -2.97 11.16
C ASP A 202 6.95 -1.44 11.09
N ILE A 203 7.32 -0.88 9.93
CA ILE A 203 7.41 0.58 9.77
C ILE A 203 6.02 1.22 9.79
N LEU A 204 4.98 0.47 9.44
CA LEU A 204 3.57 0.88 9.53
C LEU A 204 2.94 0.29 10.81
N PRO A 205 3.43 0.59 12.02
CA PRO A 205 2.98 -0.10 13.22
C PRO A 205 1.48 0.11 13.39
N ASP A 206 0.81 -0.93 13.88
CA ASP A 206 -0.60 -0.90 14.28
C ASP A 206 -0.76 0.14 15.39
N ALA A 207 -0.97 1.40 14.99
CA ALA A 207 -1.04 2.48 15.94
C ALA A 207 -2.38 2.45 16.64
N ARG A 208 -2.34 2.88 17.90
CA ARG A 208 -3.48 3.36 18.67
C ARG A 208 -4.52 3.99 17.75
N PRO A 209 -5.82 3.71 17.92
CA PRO A 209 -6.87 4.08 16.98
C PRO A 209 -6.69 5.50 16.48
N VAL A 210 -6.28 5.61 15.22
CA VAL A 210 -5.92 6.88 14.60
C VAL A 210 -7.24 7.55 14.24
N ARG A 211 -7.47 8.77 14.74
CA ARG A 211 -8.63 9.56 14.33
C ARG A 211 -8.64 9.66 12.80
N LEU A 212 -9.82 9.66 12.19
CA LEU A 212 -9.93 9.90 10.74
C LEU A 212 -9.20 11.20 10.37
N MET A 213 -8.30 11.08 9.42
CA MET A 213 -7.42 12.14 8.94
C MET A 213 -7.60 12.35 7.45
N THR A 214 -7.26 13.55 7.02
CA THR A 214 -7.11 13.86 5.61
C THR A 214 -5.70 13.47 5.18
N THR A 215 -5.58 12.74 4.07
CA THR A 215 -4.30 12.37 3.47
C THR A 215 -4.03 13.24 2.25
N THR A 216 -2.86 13.86 2.21
CA THR A 216 -2.36 14.65 1.09
C THR A 216 -1.14 13.96 0.50
N VAL A 217 -1.14 13.81 -0.83
CA VAL A 217 -0.03 13.21 -1.59
C VAL A 217 0.75 14.30 -2.29
N MET A 218 2.08 14.24 -2.20
CA MET A 218 2.98 15.09 -2.97
C MET A 218 4.04 14.25 -3.68
N ALA A 219 4.41 14.64 -4.88
CA ALA A 219 5.45 13.97 -5.66
C ALA A 219 6.44 15.02 -6.20
N LEU A 220 7.72 14.69 -6.15
CA LEU A 220 8.78 15.50 -6.72
C LEU A 220 8.92 15.14 -8.20
N ALA A 221 8.80 16.11 -9.10
CA ALA A 221 8.88 15.88 -10.55
C ALA A 221 9.51 17.09 -11.25
N HIS A 222 9.95 16.90 -12.50
CA HIS A 222 10.53 17.98 -13.29
C HIS A 222 9.52 19.13 -13.47
N ARG A 223 9.95 20.38 -13.24
CA ARG A 223 9.06 21.55 -13.29
C ARG A 223 8.32 21.72 -14.62
N ASP A 224 8.97 21.34 -15.72
CA ASP A 224 8.44 21.48 -17.08
C ASP A 224 7.80 20.18 -17.62
N CYS A 225 7.41 19.23 -16.75
CA CYS A 225 6.82 17.96 -17.21
C CYS A 225 5.43 18.09 -17.83
N GLY A 226 4.79 19.26 -17.75
CA GLY A 226 3.49 19.52 -18.37
C GLY A 226 2.31 18.78 -17.74
N VAL A 227 2.47 18.26 -16.52
CA VAL A 227 1.37 17.56 -15.81
C VAL A 227 0.19 18.50 -15.57
N THR A 228 -1.02 18.01 -15.87
CA THR A 228 -2.28 18.69 -15.55
C THR A 228 -2.90 18.06 -14.30
N GLY A 229 -3.60 18.85 -13.49
CA GLY A 229 -4.26 18.40 -12.25
C GLY A 229 -3.39 18.48 -10.99
N PHE A 230 -2.12 18.10 -11.06
CA PHE A 230 -1.19 18.32 -9.95
C PHE A 230 -0.81 19.81 -9.82
N CYS A 231 -0.85 20.34 -8.60
CA CYS A 231 -0.54 21.74 -8.33
C CYS A 231 0.93 21.90 -7.88
N PRO A 232 1.79 22.63 -8.63
CA PRO A 232 3.17 22.86 -8.22
C PRO A 232 3.24 23.73 -6.96
N LYS A 233 4.18 23.41 -6.07
CA LYS A 233 4.45 24.10 -4.81
C LYS A 233 5.92 24.53 -4.75
N MET A 234 6.26 25.59 -5.49
CA MET A 234 7.64 26.09 -5.66
C MET A 234 8.37 26.39 -4.34
N ASN A 235 7.63 26.83 -3.32
CA ASN A 235 8.18 27.22 -2.02
C ASN A 235 8.05 26.13 -0.94
N PHE A 236 7.56 24.93 -1.30
CA PHE A 236 7.38 23.87 -0.32
C PHE A 236 8.73 23.28 0.10
N ARG A 237 8.87 23.06 1.40
CA ARG A 237 10.00 22.35 2.00
C ARG A 237 9.45 21.20 2.83
N VAL A 238 10.13 20.06 2.78
CA VAL A 238 9.74 18.87 3.54
C VAL A 238 9.72 19.21 5.04
N PRO A 239 8.64 18.90 5.78
CA PRO A 239 8.56 19.16 7.21
C PRO A 239 9.68 18.46 7.98
N VAL A 240 10.48 19.22 8.74
CA VAL A 240 11.62 18.71 9.54
C VAL A 240 11.26 18.40 11.00
N ARG A 241 10.13 18.94 11.47
CA ARG A 241 9.68 18.81 12.87
C ARG A 241 8.80 17.59 13.12
N VAL A 242 8.47 16.85 12.06
CA VAL A 242 7.60 15.68 12.12
C VAL A 242 8.46 14.44 11.94
N LYS A 243 8.25 13.45 12.80
CA LYS A 243 8.92 12.15 12.68
C LYS A 243 8.50 11.51 11.35
N LYS A 244 9.48 11.32 10.47
CA LYS A 244 9.29 10.83 9.12
C LYS A 244 9.62 9.34 9.08
N GLN A 245 8.76 8.58 8.40
CA GLN A 245 9.05 7.20 8.05
C GLN A 245 9.54 7.13 6.61
N VAL A 246 10.73 6.58 6.40
CA VAL A 246 11.38 6.57 5.09
C VAL A 246 11.42 5.16 4.53
N ILE A 247 10.89 4.98 3.33
CA ILE A 247 11.01 3.76 2.54
C ILE A 247 11.97 4.08 1.40
N ARG A 248 13.24 3.67 1.54
CA ARG A 248 14.26 3.89 0.51
C ARG A 248 14.30 2.69 -0.42
N LEU A 249 14.07 2.93 -1.70
CA LEU A 249 14.14 1.95 -2.77
C LEU A 249 15.44 2.16 -3.52
N SER A 250 16.16 1.08 -3.76
CA SER A 250 17.41 1.10 -4.54
C SER A 250 17.54 -0.18 -5.36
N CYS A 251 18.44 -0.17 -6.34
CA CYS A 251 18.85 -1.38 -7.06
C CYS A 251 20.27 -1.77 -6.64
N ASP A 252 20.61 -3.06 -6.72
CA ASP A 252 21.95 -3.55 -6.41
C ASP A 252 23.03 -2.77 -7.20
N ARG A 253 24.11 -2.41 -6.51
CA ARG A 253 25.22 -1.59 -7.05
C ARG A 253 25.93 -2.26 -8.21
N SER A 254 25.89 -3.60 -8.27
CA SER A 254 26.39 -4.38 -9.41
C SER A 254 25.66 -4.02 -10.72
N VAL A 255 24.37 -3.71 -10.63
CA VAL A 255 23.49 -3.31 -11.73
C VAL A 255 23.57 -1.80 -12.00
N ALA A 256 23.77 -0.99 -10.94
CA ALA A 256 23.90 0.47 -11.04
C ALA A 256 25.18 0.91 -11.78
N ARG A 257 26.28 0.15 -11.67
CA ARG A 257 27.57 0.43 -12.33
C ARG A 257 27.54 0.36 -13.86
N ALA A 258 26.46 -0.13 -14.47
CA ALA A 258 26.37 -0.35 -15.91
C ALA A 258 25.94 0.88 -16.74
N MET A 259 25.82 2.08 -16.15
CA MET A 259 25.61 3.33 -16.91
C MET A 259 26.51 4.46 -16.38
N LEU A 260 26.99 5.27 -17.33
CA LEU A 260 27.53 6.60 -17.10
C LEU A 260 26.57 7.38 -16.21
N GLU A 261 27.16 7.99 -15.18
CA GLU A 261 26.55 8.97 -14.30
C GLU A 261 25.77 10.01 -15.11
N HIS A 262 24.44 9.91 -15.15
CA HIS A 262 23.66 11.13 -15.15
C HIS A 262 23.80 11.66 -13.73
N PRO A 263 24.55 12.76 -13.49
CA PRO A 263 24.52 13.37 -12.17
C PRO A 263 23.05 13.66 -11.88
N SER A 264 22.59 13.19 -10.73
CA SER A 264 21.25 13.39 -10.21
C SER A 264 21.02 14.89 -9.97
N ASP A 265 20.93 15.66 -11.04
CA ASP A 265 20.60 17.07 -10.98
C ASP A 265 19.08 17.19 -10.84
N TRP A 266 18.63 17.00 -9.60
CA TRP A 266 17.25 17.23 -9.20
C TRP A 266 16.98 18.72 -8.97
N ALA A 267 17.88 19.65 -9.35
CA ALA A 267 17.69 21.09 -9.11
C ALA A 267 16.46 21.67 -9.82
N ASP A 268 16.10 21.10 -10.96
CA ASP A 268 14.95 21.51 -11.75
C ASP A 268 13.63 20.82 -11.34
N TYR A 269 13.66 20.05 -10.25
CA TYR A 269 12.50 19.34 -9.75
C TYR A 269 11.79 20.15 -8.67
N VAL A 270 10.46 20.14 -8.73
CA VAL A 270 9.59 20.86 -7.79
C VAL A 270 8.53 19.92 -7.24
N TRP A 271 8.07 20.23 -6.03
CA TRP A 271 7.03 19.43 -5.40
C TRP A 271 5.67 19.74 -6.00
N PHE A 272 4.99 18.70 -6.47
CA PHE A 272 3.62 18.77 -6.95
C PHE A 272 2.69 18.15 -5.90
N GLN A 273 1.61 18.84 -5.57
CA GLN A 273 0.55 18.35 -4.68
C GLN A 273 -0.61 17.79 -5.51
N ALA A 274 -1.14 16.63 -5.10
CA ALA A 274 -2.31 16.04 -5.73
C ALA A 274 -3.54 16.99 -5.71
N PRO A 275 -4.40 16.95 -6.74
CA PRO A 275 -5.54 17.86 -6.88
C PRO A 275 -6.57 17.74 -5.76
N VAL A 276 -6.75 16.52 -5.25
CA VAL A 276 -7.72 16.21 -4.20
C VAL A 276 -7.04 15.60 -2.99
N ASN A 277 -7.63 15.84 -1.82
CA ASN A 277 -7.22 15.18 -0.59
C ASN A 277 -8.14 14.01 -0.28
N ILE A 278 -7.56 12.91 0.21
CA ILE A 278 -8.31 11.70 0.56
C ILE A 278 -8.77 11.83 2.00
N LYS A 279 -10.08 11.83 2.24
CA LYS A 279 -10.63 11.85 3.62
C LYS A 279 -10.87 10.42 4.08
N GLY A 280 -10.24 10.03 5.20
CA GLY A 280 -10.51 8.75 5.82
C GLY A 280 -11.97 8.62 6.25
N PHE A 281 -12.48 7.39 6.28
CA PHE A 281 -13.81 7.08 6.80
C PHE A 281 -13.79 5.76 7.58
N CYS A 282 -14.67 5.65 8.57
CA CYS A 282 -14.89 4.43 9.35
C CYS A 282 -16.37 4.07 9.39
N LYS A 283 -16.66 2.90 9.97
CA LYS A 283 -18.01 2.51 10.36
C LYS A 283 -18.50 3.34 11.55
#